data_AF-A0A6A5TNT9-F1
#
_entry.id   AF-A0A6A5TNT9-F1
#
_cell.length_a   1.000
_cell.length_b   1.000
_cell.length_c   1.000
_cell.angle_alpha   90.00
_cell.angle_beta   90.00
_cell.angle_gamma   90.00
#
_symmetry.space_group_name_H-M   'P 1'
#
loop_
_entity.id
_entity.type
_entity.pdbx_description
1 polymer ?
#
loop_
_entity_poly.entity_id
_entity_poly.type
_entity_poly.pdbx_seq_one_letter_code
_entity_poly.pdbx_strand_id
1 'polypeptide(L)'
;MSPLSPITTSNELETVKEIVQAYHQIFKIWTTQYQSLEPIQSITSTVPTDNDNDSPTTHTLHRAPHSASTNLRSIGATAVPLDTSPQVTQAYLNRDNCDFALDTFLCPLREKLQSIGARVNSLLVTPFPLLRLHFSGEAISYSPHSVFGITDRLSEQYIADFTIEQYGFEGSAHWFMKEEEYLEVFTEDGRWRIAEDEDVEDGGLHRAEGLERWKGVIRRVCCGLDWGRIEGLEGEERWGFVGEEVRRAFDEVVMGDS
;
A
#
# COMPACT_ATOMS: atom_id res chain seq x y z
N MET A 1 -36.28 6.50 23.01
CA MET A 1 -35.27 5.58 22.46
C MET A 1 -35.80 5.08 21.13
N SER A 2 -35.28 5.60 20.03
CA SER A 2 -35.63 5.11 18.70
C SER A 2 -34.96 3.76 18.47
N PRO A 3 -35.64 2.74 17.95
CA PRO A 3 -35.00 1.46 17.63
C PRO A 3 -33.97 1.68 16.52
N LEU A 4 -32.75 1.19 16.72
CA LEU A 4 -31.74 1.12 15.68
C LEU A 4 -32.27 0.27 14.54
N SER A 5 -32.29 0.81 13.33
CA SER A 5 -32.65 0.07 12.12
C SER A 5 -31.76 -1.17 11.99
N PRO A 6 -32.29 -2.33 11.54
CA PRO A 6 -31.48 -3.51 11.32
C PRO A 6 -30.43 -3.21 10.25
N ILE A 7 -29.15 -3.37 10.61
CA ILE A 7 -28.04 -3.16 9.68
C ILE A 7 -27.94 -4.40 8.78
N THR A 8 -27.94 -4.18 7.47
CA THR A 8 -27.78 -5.24 6.46
C THR A 8 -26.31 -5.54 6.21
N THR A 9 -26.00 -6.75 5.75
CA THR A 9 -24.62 -7.18 5.39
C THR A 9 -23.96 -6.24 4.38
N SER A 10 -24.72 -5.75 3.40
CA SER A 10 -24.24 -4.78 2.40
C SER A 10 -23.81 -3.46 3.02
N ASN A 11 -24.44 -3.02 4.11
CA ASN A 11 -24.08 -1.75 4.75
C ASN A 11 -22.79 -1.90 5.58
N GLU A 12 -22.54 -3.09 6.14
CA GLU A 12 -21.33 -3.35 6.93
C GLU A 12 -20.07 -3.36 6.05
N LEU A 13 -20.11 -4.08 4.92
CA LEU A 13 -19.02 -4.14 3.95
C LEU A 13 -18.63 -2.73 3.47
N GLU A 14 -19.62 -1.94 3.05
CA GLU A 14 -19.37 -0.58 2.57
C GLU A 14 -18.77 0.28 3.68
N THR A 15 -19.29 0.19 4.92
CA THR A 15 -18.73 0.94 6.06
C THR A 15 -17.26 0.58 6.32
N VAL A 16 -16.92 -0.72 6.35
CA VAL A 16 -15.53 -1.19 6.53
C VAL A 16 -14.65 -0.69 5.39
N LYS A 17 -15.10 -0.86 4.14
CA LYS A 17 -14.35 -0.46 2.95
C LYS A 17 -14.14 1.05 2.91
N GLU A 18 -15.12 1.86 3.25
CA GLU A 18 -15.01 3.32 3.30
C GLU A 18 -13.98 3.79 4.33
N ILE A 19 -13.97 3.18 5.53
CA ILE A 19 -12.96 3.46 6.54
C ILE A 19 -11.57 3.15 5.99
N VAL A 20 -11.37 1.93 5.49
CA VAL A 20 -10.07 1.47 4.99
C VAL A 20 -9.63 2.29 3.77
N GLN A 21 -10.58 2.70 2.93
CA GLN A 21 -10.34 3.53 1.75
C GLN A 21 -9.76 4.89 2.12
N ALA A 22 -10.19 5.52 3.23
CA ALA A 22 -9.59 6.76 3.68
C ALA A 22 -8.08 6.58 3.93
N TYR A 23 -7.68 5.51 4.64
CA TYR A 23 -6.27 5.20 4.89
C TYR A 23 -5.51 4.84 3.61
N HIS A 24 -6.13 4.07 2.71
CA HIS A 24 -5.56 3.74 1.41
C HIS A 24 -5.29 5.00 0.58
N GLN A 25 -6.20 5.99 0.60
CA GLN A 25 -6.00 7.28 -0.07
C GLN A 25 -4.80 8.05 0.51
N ILE A 26 -4.62 8.06 1.84
CA ILE A 26 -3.44 8.67 2.47
C ILE A 26 -2.16 8.01 1.93
N PHE A 27 -2.13 6.68 1.89
CA PHE A 27 -0.99 5.94 1.37
C PHE A 27 -0.71 6.24 -0.11
N LYS A 28 -1.75 6.24 -0.97
CA LYS A 28 -1.62 6.56 -2.40
C LYS A 28 -1.11 7.97 -2.63
N ILE A 29 -1.56 8.96 -1.87
CA ILE A 29 -1.04 10.33 -1.96
C ILE A 29 0.44 10.36 -1.58
N TRP A 30 0.82 9.68 -0.50
CA TRP A 30 2.21 9.62 -0.09
C TRP A 30 3.10 8.97 -1.16
N THR A 31 2.78 7.77 -1.63
CA THR A 31 3.59 7.04 -2.64
C THR A 31 3.69 7.80 -3.96
N THR A 32 2.62 8.47 -4.39
CA THR A 32 2.60 9.15 -5.69
C THR A 32 3.16 10.57 -5.68
N GLN A 33 3.10 11.29 -4.56
CA GLN A 33 3.39 12.73 -4.51
C GLN A 33 4.52 13.13 -3.56
N TYR A 34 4.89 12.31 -2.59
CA TYR A 34 5.82 12.73 -1.52
C TYR A 34 6.94 11.73 -1.24
N GLN A 35 6.75 10.46 -1.60
CA GLN A 35 7.76 9.43 -1.41
C GLN A 35 9.02 9.75 -2.22
N SER A 36 10.16 9.67 -1.54
CA SER A 36 11.47 9.96 -2.11
C SER A 36 12.12 8.66 -2.58
N LEU A 37 12.25 8.52 -3.90
CA LEU A 37 12.68 7.29 -4.58
C LEU A 37 14.00 7.49 -5.32
N GLU A 38 14.67 6.37 -5.61
CA GLU A 38 15.88 6.38 -6.44
C GLU A 38 15.51 6.63 -7.92
N PRO A 39 16.15 7.56 -8.62
CA PRO A 39 15.83 7.82 -10.02
C PRO A 39 16.27 6.64 -10.90
N ILE A 40 15.33 6.13 -11.67
CA ILE A 40 15.53 5.08 -12.67
C ILE A 40 15.88 5.74 -14.00
N GLN A 41 17.00 5.35 -14.59
CA GLN A 41 17.43 5.83 -15.90
C GLN A 41 16.80 5.04 -17.04
N SER A 42 16.76 3.71 -16.88
CA SER A 42 16.21 2.81 -17.89
C SER A 42 15.69 1.52 -17.24
N ILE A 43 14.81 0.84 -17.96
CA ILE A 43 14.21 -0.42 -17.55
C ILE A 43 14.38 -1.41 -18.69
N THR A 44 14.88 -2.61 -18.39
CA THR A 44 14.96 -3.71 -19.35
C THR A 44 14.03 -4.83 -18.93
N SER A 45 13.21 -5.32 -19.85
CA SER A 45 12.21 -6.37 -19.58
C SER A 45 12.66 -7.70 -20.17
N THR A 46 12.51 -8.77 -19.39
CA THR A 46 12.69 -10.15 -19.83
C THR A 46 11.35 -10.85 -19.72
N VAL A 47 10.81 -11.26 -20.86
CA VAL A 47 9.57 -12.04 -20.94
C VAL A 47 9.93 -13.52 -20.81
N PRO A 48 9.17 -14.32 -20.04
CA PRO A 48 9.36 -15.77 -19.98
C PRO A 48 9.31 -16.38 -21.38
N THR A 49 10.12 -17.42 -21.60
CA THR A 49 10.04 -18.22 -22.84
C THR A 49 8.86 -19.18 -22.78
N ASP A 50 8.27 -19.54 -23.93
CA ASP A 50 7.06 -20.36 -24.11
C ASP A 50 6.94 -21.67 -23.29
N ASN A 51 8.04 -22.17 -22.72
CA ASN A 51 8.05 -23.36 -21.86
C ASN A 51 7.69 -23.05 -20.38
N ASP A 52 7.51 -21.78 -20.03
CA ASP A 52 7.27 -21.30 -18.66
C ASP A 52 6.22 -20.17 -18.68
N ASN A 53 5.06 -20.47 -19.25
CA ASN A 53 3.97 -19.50 -19.45
C ASN A 53 3.38 -18.95 -18.15
N ASP A 54 3.67 -19.59 -17.00
CA ASP A 54 3.20 -19.16 -15.68
C ASP A 54 4.23 -18.26 -14.97
N SER A 55 5.42 -18.05 -15.56
CA SER A 55 6.39 -17.15 -14.98
C SER A 55 6.01 -15.68 -15.24
N PRO A 56 6.23 -14.79 -14.25
CA PRO A 56 6.00 -13.36 -14.43
C PRO A 56 7.06 -12.70 -15.31
N THR A 57 6.67 -11.60 -15.95
CA THR A 57 7.63 -10.74 -16.65
C THR A 57 8.58 -10.11 -15.65
N THR A 58 9.89 -10.20 -15.91
CA THR A 58 10.91 -9.61 -15.03
C THR A 58 11.40 -8.30 -15.61
N HIS A 59 11.33 -7.22 -14.83
CA HIS A 59 11.90 -5.93 -15.18
C HIS A 59 13.12 -5.63 -14.31
N THR A 60 14.25 -5.37 -14.97
CA THR A 60 15.48 -4.92 -14.33
C THR A 60 15.57 -3.40 -14.39
N LEU A 61 15.68 -2.78 -13.21
CA LEU A 61 15.76 -1.34 -13.02
C LEU A 61 17.24 -0.89 -13.04
N HIS A 62 17.57 0.04 -13.92
CA HIS A 62 18.92 0.61 -14.01
C HIS A 62 18.92 2.01 -13.40
N ARG A 63 19.72 2.19 -12.34
CA ARG A 63 19.86 3.47 -11.62
C ARG A 63 20.54 4.51 -12.49
N ALA A 64 20.18 5.77 -12.33
CA ALA A 64 20.94 6.87 -12.93
C ALA A 64 22.40 6.86 -12.43
N PRO A 65 23.39 7.10 -13.32
CA PRO A 65 24.79 7.13 -12.94
C PRO A 65 25.01 8.19 -11.87
N HIS A 66 25.79 7.84 -10.84
CA HIS A 66 26.20 8.72 -9.76
C HIS A 66 27.18 9.80 -10.27
N SER A 67 26.76 10.72 -11.12
CA SER A 67 27.59 11.86 -11.52
C SER A 67 27.57 12.91 -10.39
N ALA A 68 28.55 12.79 -9.49
CA ALA A 68 29.02 13.81 -8.53
C ALA A 68 28.04 14.39 -7.49
N SER A 69 26.77 14.02 -7.48
CA SER A 69 25.80 14.38 -6.43
C SER A 69 25.31 13.11 -5.74
N THR A 70 25.79 12.87 -4.52
CA THR A 70 25.46 11.69 -3.71
C THR A 70 24.00 11.62 -3.23
N ASN A 71 23.10 12.52 -3.66
CA ASN A 71 21.73 12.67 -3.12
C ASN A 71 20.65 12.92 -4.20
N LEU A 72 20.78 12.38 -5.41
CA LEU A 72 19.70 12.49 -6.41
C LEU A 72 18.56 11.54 -6.02
N ARG A 73 17.59 12.03 -5.24
CA ARG A 73 16.29 11.39 -5.08
C ARG A 73 15.24 12.14 -5.90
N SER A 74 14.34 11.39 -6.50
CA SER A 74 13.16 11.93 -7.21
C SER A 74 11.90 11.70 -6.37
N ILE A 75 10.85 12.45 -6.67
CA ILE A 75 9.60 12.37 -5.91
C ILE A 75 8.55 11.61 -6.73
N GLY A 76 8.01 10.54 -6.15
CA GLY A 76 6.93 9.75 -6.72
C GLY A 76 7.16 9.36 -8.18
N ALA A 77 6.15 9.61 -9.02
CA ALA A 77 6.19 9.21 -10.43
C ALA A 77 7.30 9.87 -11.26
N THR A 78 7.93 10.94 -10.77
CA THR A 78 9.07 11.57 -11.46
C THR A 78 10.36 10.76 -11.34
N ALA A 79 10.37 9.69 -10.53
CA ALA A 79 11.49 8.78 -10.38
C ALA A 79 11.64 7.76 -11.52
N VAL A 80 10.65 7.64 -12.40
CA VAL A 80 10.68 6.69 -13.52
C VAL A 80 10.72 7.41 -14.88
N PRO A 81 11.32 6.78 -15.92
CA PRO A 81 11.28 7.32 -17.28
C PRO A 81 9.85 7.51 -17.81
N LEU A 82 9.63 8.59 -18.57
CA LEU A 82 8.30 8.97 -19.07
C LEU A 82 7.65 7.94 -20.01
N ASP A 83 8.45 7.09 -20.65
CA ASP A 83 8.01 6.01 -21.55
C ASP A 83 7.73 4.69 -20.81
N THR A 84 7.88 4.66 -19.49
CA THR A 84 7.56 3.50 -18.66
C THR A 84 6.05 3.28 -18.62
N SER A 85 5.61 2.01 -18.67
CA SER A 85 4.19 1.69 -18.58
C SER A 85 3.61 2.11 -17.21
N PRO A 86 2.31 2.45 -17.14
CA PRO A 86 1.67 2.77 -15.86
C PRO A 86 1.80 1.64 -14.83
N GLN A 87 1.69 0.38 -15.27
CA GLN A 87 1.80 -0.79 -14.42
C GLN A 87 3.19 -0.92 -13.77
N VAL A 88 4.26 -0.79 -14.54
CA VAL A 88 5.65 -0.84 -14.02
C VAL A 88 5.94 0.37 -13.13
N THR A 89 5.38 1.54 -13.48
CA THR A 89 5.48 2.75 -12.64
C THR A 89 4.85 2.52 -11.28
N GLN A 90 3.59 2.08 -11.22
CA GLN A 90 2.90 1.81 -9.95
C GLN A 90 3.59 0.70 -9.17
N ALA A 91 4.10 -0.33 -9.85
CA ALA A 91 4.85 -1.38 -9.19
C ALA A 91 6.12 -0.82 -8.51
N TYR A 92 6.84 0.09 -9.17
CA TYR A 92 8.01 0.72 -8.60
C TYR A 92 7.69 1.63 -7.41
N LEU A 93 6.61 2.42 -7.50
CA LEU A 93 6.17 3.28 -6.39
C LEU A 93 5.78 2.48 -5.13
N ASN A 94 5.22 1.28 -5.30
CA ASN A 94 4.77 0.45 -4.19
C ASN A 94 5.80 -0.58 -3.72
N ARG A 95 6.87 -0.82 -4.49
CA ARG A 95 7.92 -1.80 -4.19
C ARG A 95 8.48 -1.62 -2.79
N ASP A 96 8.47 -2.70 -2.02
CA ASP A 96 9.02 -2.78 -0.66
C ASP A 96 8.34 -1.82 0.36
N ASN A 97 7.08 -1.40 0.10
CA ASN A 97 6.33 -0.56 1.03
C ASN A 97 5.24 -1.30 1.83
N CYS A 98 5.13 -2.62 1.70
CA CYS A 98 4.10 -3.41 2.38
C CYS A 98 4.25 -3.35 3.91
N ASP A 99 5.47 -3.56 4.42
CA ASP A 99 5.77 -3.43 5.86
C ASP A 99 5.66 -1.98 6.34
N PHE A 100 6.06 -1.02 5.50
CA PHE A 100 5.85 0.40 5.80
C PHE A 100 4.37 0.74 5.95
N ALA A 101 3.51 0.23 5.05
CA ALA A 101 2.07 0.43 5.13
C ALA A 101 1.52 -0.19 6.42
N LEU A 102 1.84 -1.45 6.72
CA LEU A 102 1.41 -2.09 7.96
C LEU A 102 1.85 -1.32 9.20
N ASP A 103 3.14 -1.04 9.34
CA ASP A 103 3.66 -0.34 10.52
C ASP A 103 2.96 1.03 10.67
N THR A 104 2.80 1.76 9.57
CA THR A 104 2.21 3.10 9.60
C THR A 104 0.72 3.08 9.97
N PHE A 105 -0.07 2.20 9.34
CA PHE A 105 -1.53 2.28 9.37
C PHE A 105 -2.22 1.29 10.30
N LEU A 106 -1.56 0.20 10.71
CA LEU A 106 -2.23 -0.88 11.45
C LEU A 106 -2.86 -0.38 12.78
N CYS A 107 -2.15 0.47 13.54
CA CYS A 107 -2.65 1.01 14.79
C CYS A 107 -3.88 1.93 14.60
N PRO A 108 -3.81 3.03 13.81
CA PRO A 108 -4.97 3.90 13.64
C PRO A 108 -6.15 3.19 12.95
N LEU A 109 -5.86 2.29 11.99
CA LEU A 109 -6.90 1.48 11.34
C LEU A 109 -7.61 0.57 12.35
N ARG A 110 -6.85 -0.07 13.26
CA ARG A 110 -7.41 -0.90 14.34
C ARG A 110 -8.31 -0.09 15.26
N GLU A 111 -7.87 1.09 15.71
CA GLU A 111 -8.67 1.96 16.58
C GLU A 111 -10.01 2.34 15.92
N LYS A 112 -9.99 2.74 14.64
CA LYS A 112 -11.22 3.14 13.94
C LYS A 112 -12.13 1.96 13.64
N LEU A 113 -11.62 0.84 13.13
CA LEU A 113 -12.41 -0.36 12.84
C LEU A 113 -13.01 -0.96 14.13
N GLN A 114 -12.29 -0.89 15.25
CA GLN A 114 -12.81 -1.37 16.54
C GLN A 114 -14.07 -0.61 16.98
N SER A 115 -14.21 0.67 16.63
CA SER A 115 -15.40 1.47 16.95
C SER A 115 -16.70 0.96 16.33
N ILE A 116 -16.61 0.19 15.25
CA ILE A 116 -17.75 -0.46 14.58
C ILE A 116 -17.82 -1.98 14.86
N GLY A 117 -16.94 -2.50 15.72
CA GLY A 117 -16.88 -3.91 16.09
C GLY A 117 -16.08 -4.79 15.11
N ALA A 118 -15.36 -4.20 14.15
CA ALA A 118 -14.43 -4.90 13.29
C ALA A 118 -13.03 -4.98 13.93
N ARG A 119 -12.20 -5.91 13.45
CA ARG A 119 -10.80 -6.07 13.86
C ARG A 119 -9.89 -6.13 12.64
N VAL A 120 -8.61 -5.80 12.84
CA VAL A 120 -7.57 -5.89 11.81
C VAL A 120 -6.29 -6.46 12.37
N ASN A 121 -5.67 -7.34 11.59
CA ASN A 121 -4.42 -8.04 11.87
C ASN A 121 -3.43 -7.84 10.71
N SER A 122 -2.15 -7.96 11.01
CA SER A 122 -1.11 -8.13 9.99
C SER A 122 -1.10 -9.59 9.55
N LEU A 123 -1.27 -9.83 8.25
CA LEU A 123 -1.14 -11.16 7.66
C LEU A 123 0.07 -11.18 6.72
N LEU A 124 0.73 -12.34 6.67
CA LEU A 124 1.76 -12.66 5.71
C LEU A 124 1.23 -13.68 4.71
N VAL A 125 1.41 -13.39 3.42
CA VAL A 125 1.04 -14.25 2.30
C VAL A 125 2.24 -14.50 1.38
N THR A 126 2.21 -15.57 0.58
CA THR A 126 3.19 -15.77 -0.49
C THR A 126 2.58 -15.25 -1.80
N PRO A 127 3.04 -14.11 -2.34
CA PRO A 127 2.41 -13.50 -3.50
C PRO A 127 2.68 -14.31 -4.77
N PHE A 128 1.69 -14.38 -5.68
CA PHE A 128 1.83 -14.90 -7.04
C PHE A 128 1.84 -13.73 -8.04
N PRO A 129 3.01 -13.15 -8.36
CA PRO A 129 3.06 -11.89 -9.10
C PRO A 129 2.82 -12.03 -10.60
N LEU A 130 2.31 -10.98 -11.25
CA LEU A 130 2.27 -10.84 -12.71
C LEU A 130 3.59 -10.28 -13.27
N LEU A 131 4.29 -9.47 -12.47
CA LEU A 131 5.60 -8.92 -12.81
C LEU A 131 6.55 -8.96 -11.61
N ARG A 132 7.85 -8.96 -11.90
CA ARG A 132 8.93 -8.86 -10.90
C ARG A 132 9.76 -7.63 -11.16
N LEU A 133 10.11 -6.89 -10.11
CA LEU A 133 11.02 -5.75 -10.17
C LEU A 133 12.28 -6.04 -9.36
N HIS A 134 13.45 -5.85 -9.95
CA HIS A 134 14.72 -5.86 -9.22
C HIS A 134 15.69 -4.83 -9.80
N PHE A 135 16.64 -4.35 -9.00
CA PHE A 135 17.69 -3.49 -9.54
C PHE A 135 18.80 -4.30 -10.20
N SER A 136 19.46 -3.67 -11.19
CA SER A 136 20.64 -4.21 -11.84
C SER A 136 21.76 -4.47 -10.82
N GLY A 137 22.30 -5.68 -10.82
CA GLY A 137 23.33 -6.13 -9.87
C GLY A 137 22.78 -6.72 -8.56
N GLU A 138 21.47 -6.66 -8.32
CA GLU A 138 20.82 -7.32 -7.18
C GLU A 138 20.24 -8.68 -7.58
N ALA A 139 20.24 -9.61 -6.63
CA ALA A 139 19.55 -10.88 -6.79
C ALA A 139 18.03 -10.67 -6.69
N ILE A 140 17.27 -11.47 -7.44
CA ILE A 140 15.82 -11.53 -7.27
C ILE A 140 15.54 -12.28 -5.97
N SER A 141 14.95 -11.59 -4.98
CA SER A 141 14.47 -12.20 -3.74
C SER A 141 12.96 -12.38 -3.78
N TYR A 142 12.50 -13.45 -3.13
CA TYR A 142 11.09 -13.67 -2.83
C TYR A 142 10.94 -13.48 -1.33
N SER A 143 10.23 -12.43 -0.96
CA SER A 143 9.86 -12.17 0.43
C SER A 143 8.36 -12.44 0.59
N PRO A 144 7.93 -12.97 1.74
CA PRO A 144 6.53 -12.93 2.13
C PRO A 144 6.00 -11.49 2.01
N HIS A 145 4.71 -11.39 1.68
CA HIS A 145 4.03 -10.12 1.48
C HIS A 145 3.10 -9.81 2.65
N SER A 146 3.18 -8.57 3.11
CA SER A 146 2.47 -8.05 4.27
C SER A 146 1.16 -7.36 3.86
N VAL A 147 0.03 -7.82 4.40
CA VAL A 147 -1.31 -7.29 4.10
C VAL A 147 -2.17 -7.11 5.35
N PHE A 148 -3.23 -6.30 5.26
CA PHE A 148 -4.20 -6.14 6.33
C PHE A 148 -5.29 -7.20 6.23
N GLY A 149 -5.37 -8.10 7.20
CA GLY A 149 -6.49 -9.03 7.37
C GLY A 149 -7.56 -8.41 8.26
N ILE A 150 -8.76 -8.21 7.73
CA ILE A 150 -9.87 -7.55 8.41
C ILE A 150 -10.97 -8.57 8.66
N THR A 151 -11.46 -8.65 9.90
CA THR A 151 -12.70 -9.37 10.20
C THR A 151 -13.75 -8.36 10.66
N ASP A 152 -14.90 -8.33 10.00
CA ASP A 152 -16.00 -7.47 10.42
C ASP A 152 -16.72 -8.04 11.67
N ARG A 153 -17.74 -7.32 12.16
CA ARG A 153 -18.50 -7.78 13.34
C ARG A 153 -19.40 -8.99 13.06
N LEU A 154 -19.67 -9.28 11.78
CA LEU A 154 -20.45 -10.43 11.33
C LEU A 154 -19.56 -11.66 11.09
N SER A 155 -18.26 -11.53 11.35
CA SER A 155 -17.23 -12.56 11.12
C SER A 155 -16.90 -12.82 9.65
N GLU A 156 -17.29 -11.91 8.74
CA GLU A 156 -16.81 -11.93 7.36
C GLU A 156 -15.36 -11.43 7.31
N GLN A 157 -14.57 -12.00 6.41
CA GLN A 157 -13.14 -11.74 6.30
C GLN A 157 -12.78 -11.08 4.97
N TYR A 158 -11.93 -10.06 5.06
CA TYR A 158 -11.46 -9.25 3.94
C TYR A 158 -9.97 -9.05 4.03
N ILE A 159 -9.33 -8.88 2.87
CA ILE A 159 -7.94 -8.45 2.78
C ILE A 159 -7.91 -7.06 2.15
N ALA A 160 -7.19 -6.15 2.79
CA ALA A 160 -6.77 -4.90 2.18
C ALA A 160 -5.26 -4.94 1.92
N ASP A 161 -4.87 -4.74 0.67
CA ASP A 161 -3.48 -4.67 0.23
C ASP A 161 -3.23 -3.31 -0.43
N PHE A 162 -2.55 -2.43 0.30
CA PHE A 162 -2.25 -1.08 -0.17
C PHE A 162 -1.15 -1.05 -1.23
N THR A 163 -0.49 -2.18 -1.45
CA THR A 163 0.73 -2.32 -2.26
C THR A 163 0.59 -3.39 -3.33
N ILE A 164 -0.62 -3.86 -3.62
CA ILE A 164 -0.88 -4.95 -4.58
C ILE A 164 -0.28 -4.66 -5.97
N GLU A 165 -0.17 -3.39 -6.35
CA GLU A 165 0.43 -2.97 -7.62
C GLU A 165 1.92 -3.32 -7.72
N GLN A 166 2.64 -3.55 -6.61
CA GLN A 166 4.06 -3.96 -6.65
C GLN A 166 4.27 -5.28 -7.40
N TYR A 167 3.22 -6.09 -7.51
CA TYR A 167 3.18 -7.37 -8.22
C TYR A 167 2.53 -7.27 -9.60
N GLY A 168 2.17 -6.06 -10.04
CA GLY A 168 1.60 -5.78 -11.37
C GLY A 168 0.09 -5.85 -11.45
N PHE A 169 -0.63 -6.07 -10.36
CA PHE A 169 -2.10 -6.06 -10.39
C PHE A 169 -2.66 -4.64 -10.44
N GLU A 170 -3.91 -4.50 -10.88
CA GLU A 170 -4.59 -3.21 -10.91
C GLU A 170 -5.12 -2.82 -9.51
N GLY A 171 -4.46 -1.85 -8.87
CA GLY A 171 -4.84 -1.41 -7.53
C GLY A 171 -6.21 -0.75 -7.42
N SER A 172 -6.82 -0.27 -8.51
CA SER A 172 -8.17 0.30 -8.49
C SER A 172 -9.24 -0.77 -8.16
N ALA A 173 -8.99 -2.02 -8.57
CA ALA A 173 -9.93 -3.13 -8.49
C ALA A 173 -9.61 -4.12 -7.36
N HIS A 174 -8.33 -4.26 -6.99
CA HIS A 174 -7.86 -5.39 -6.19
C HIS A 174 -7.33 -5.05 -4.79
N TRP A 175 -7.30 -3.77 -4.42
CA TRP A 175 -6.74 -3.34 -3.13
C TRP A 175 -7.60 -3.76 -1.91
N PHE A 176 -8.89 -4.09 -2.10
CA PHE A 176 -9.79 -4.52 -1.03
C PHE A 176 -10.74 -5.60 -1.54
N MET A 177 -10.60 -6.83 -1.03
CA MET A 177 -11.34 -8.00 -1.51
C MET A 177 -11.74 -8.91 -0.35
N LYS A 178 -12.67 -9.85 -0.61
CA LYS A 178 -12.91 -10.96 0.32
C LYS A 178 -11.65 -11.79 0.48
N GLU A 179 -11.43 -12.33 1.67
CA GLU A 179 -10.23 -13.13 1.98
C GLU A 179 -10.07 -14.29 0.98
N GLU A 180 -11.11 -15.11 0.78
CA GLU A 180 -11.05 -16.27 -0.11
C GLU A 180 -10.70 -15.89 -1.56
N GLU A 181 -11.36 -14.84 -2.10
CA GLU A 181 -11.12 -14.35 -3.47
C GLU A 181 -9.70 -13.80 -3.62
N TYR A 182 -9.19 -13.09 -2.59
CA TYR A 182 -7.84 -12.57 -2.59
C TYR A 182 -6.80 -13.70 -2.62
N LEU A 183 -6.96 -14.70 -1.75
CA LEU A 183 -6.02 -15.81 -1.65
C LEU A 183 -5.99 -16.65 -2.94
N GLU A 184 -7.15 -16.88 -3.57
CA GLU A 184 -7.24 -17.62 -4.83
C GLU A 184 -6.52 -16.91 -5.98
N VAL A 185 -6.60 -15.58 -6.05
CA VAL A 185 -6.09 -14.81 -7.20
C VAL A 185 -4.65 -14.37 -7.03
N PHE A 186 -4.21 -14.00 -5.81
CA PHE A 186 -2.94 -13.29 -5.61
C PHE A 186 -1.88 -14.08 -4.85
N THR A 187 -2.18 -15.31 -4.41
CA THR A 187 -1.22 -16.10 -3.62
C THR A 187 -0.86 -17.41 -4.29
N GLU A 188 0.37 -17.89 -4.06
CA GLU A 188 0.87 -19.12 -4.69
C GLU A 188 0.18 -20.38 -4.17
N ASP A 189 -0.15 -20.42 -2.88
CA ASP A 189 -0.62 -21.62 -2.20
C ASP A 189 -1.97 -21.47 -1.50
N GLY A 190 -2.61 -20.30 -1.62
CA GLY A 190 -3.88 -20.00 -0.98
C GLY A 190 -3.77 -19.87 0.55
N ARG A 191 -2.56 -19.66 1.09
CA ARG A 191 -2.32 -19.65 2.54
C ARG A 191 -1.88 -18.28 3.03
N TRP A 192 -2.16 -18.07 4.32
CA TRP A 192 -1.69 -16.93 5.08
C TRP A 192 -1.38 -17.34 6.51
N ARG A 193 -0.63 -16.50 7.21
CA ARG A 193 -0.44 -16.58 8.66
C ARG A 193 -0.46 -15.18 9.27
N ILE A 194 -0.77 -15.09 10.56
CA ILE A 194 -0.59 -13.83 11.29
C ILE A 194 0.91 -13.56 11.41
N ALA A 195 1.34 -12.32 11.19
CA ALA A 195 2.72 -11.93 11.42
C ALA A 195 3.07 -12.00 12.92
N GLU A 196 4.22 -12.58 13.23
CA GLU A 196 4.78 -12.68 14.58
C GLU A 196 5.83 -11.57 14.79
N ASP A 197 6.22 -11.32 16.05
CA ASP A 197 7.18 -10.25 16.38
C ASP A 197 8.53 -10.43 15.65
N GLU A 198 8.96 -11.68 15.43
CA GLU A 198 10.19 -12.01 14.69
C GLU A 198 10.13 -11.60 13.20
N ASP A 199 8.94 -11.60 12.59
CA ASP A 199 8.76 -11.17 11.19
C ASP A 199 8.93 -9.66 11.03
N VAL A 200 8.62 -8.89 12.09
CA VAL A 200 8.77 -7.43 12.12
C VAL A 200 10.25 -7.05 12.25
N GLU A 201 11.07 -7.89 12.87
CA GLU A 201 12.51 -7.67 13.03
C GLU A 201 13.31 -8.04 11.77
N ASP A 202 12.90 -9.10 11.04
CA ASP A 202 13.58 -9.58 9.83
C ASP A 202 13.09 -8.86 8.54
N GLY A 203 11.89 -8.26 8.59
CA GLY A 203 11.27 -7.49 7.51
C GLY A 203 11.90 -6.12 7.28
N GLY A 204 13.19 -6.08 6.90
CA GLY A 204 13.84 -5.03 6.10
C GLY A 204 13.77 -3.56 6.57
N LEU A 205 13.08 -3.24 7.67
CA LEU A 205 12.80 -1.90 8.17
C LEU A 205 14.04 -1.19 8.74
N HIS A 206 15.21 -1.79 8.57
CA HIS A 206 16.47 -1.15 8.82
C HIS A 206 16.76 -0.05 7.77
N ARG A 207 16.50 1.19 8.20
CA ARG A 207 17.34 2.38 7.97
C ARG A 207 17.22 3.14 6.64
N ALA A 208 16.02 3.34 6.09
CA ALA A 208 15.84 4.53 5.27
C ALA A 208 15.60 5.73 6.21
N GLU A 209 16.67 6.43 6.60
CA GLU A 209 16.60 7.74 7.25
C GLU A 209 15.63 8.62 6.44
N GLY A 210 14.45 8.92 7.00
CA GLY A 210 13.36 9.63 6.32
C GLY A 210 12.00 8.93 6.43
N LEU A 211 11.94 7.59 6.42
CA LEU A 211 10.66 6.87 6.53
C LEU A 211 10.02 7.06 7.91
N GLU A 212 10.81 6.99 9.00
CA GLU A 212 10.29 7.18 10.37
C GLU A 212 9.59 8.53 10.57
N ARG A 213 10.12 9.59 9.95
CA ARG A 213 9.47 10.90 9.97
C ARG A 213 8.10 10.85 9.29
N TRP A 214 8.04 10.24 8.10
CA TRP A 214 6.79 10.09 7.37
C TRP A 214 5.77 9.25 8.15
N LYS A 215 6.17 8.16 8.80
CA LYS A 215 5.29 7.38 9.68
C LYS A 215 4.64 8.26 10.75
N GLY A 216 5.44 9.09 11.42
CA GLY A 216 4.94 10.00 12.45
C GLY A 216 3.94 11.04 11.92
N VAL A 217 4.20 11.60 10.73
CA VAL A 217 3.28 12.56 10.07
C VAL A 217 1.98 11.86 9.67
N ILE A 218 2.08 10.73 8.97
CA ILE A 218 0.94 9.98 8.47
C ILE A 218 0.05 9.53 9.62
N ARG A 219 0.62 8.99 10.70
CA ARG A 219 -0.13 8.60 11.91
C ARG A 219 -0.86 9.80 12.52
N ARG A 220 -0.24 10.99 12.58
CA ARG A 220 -0.93 12.20 13.05
C ARG A 220 -2.12 12.57 12.16
N VAL A 221 -1.97 12.49 10.84
CA VAL A 221 -3.08 12.74 9.90
C VAL A 221 -4.19 11.72 10.13
N CYS A 222 -3.86 10.43 10.21
CA CYS A 222 -4.81 9.35 10.49
C CYS A 222 -5.64 9.59 11.75
N CYS A 223 -4.99 9.93 12.87
CA CYS A 223 -5.66 10.20 14.14
C CYS A 223 -6.42 11.54 14.14
N GLY A 224 -6.02 12.48 13.28
CA GLY A 224 -6.61 13.82 13.17
C GLY A 224 -7.76 13.94 12.18
N LEU A 225 -8.11 12.87 11.46
CA LEU A 225 -9.23 12.89 10.51
C LEU A 225 -10.56 13.20 11.22
N ASP A 226 -11.29 14.17 10.69
CA ASP A 226 -12.66 14.49 11.12
C ASP A 226 -13.64 13.45 10.53
N TRP A 227 -13.73 12.30 11.20
CA TRP A 227 -14.61 11.20 10.78
C TRP A 227 -16.09 11.59 10.72
N GLY A 228 -16.56 12.46 11.62
CA GLY A 228 -17.95 12.91 11.61
C GLY A 228 -18.27 13.70 10.35
N ARG A 229 -17.31 14.51 9.86
CA ARG A 229 -17.43 15.17 8.56
C ARG A 229 -17.31 14.18 7.40
N ILE A 230 -16.32 13.30 7.41
CA ILE A 230 -16.09 12.30 6.33
C ILE A 230 -17.32 11.43 6.09
N GLU A 231 -17.95 10.94 7.17
CA GLU A 231 -19.15 10.10 7.12
C GLU A 231 -20.37 10.84 6.55
N GLY A 232 -20.39 12.18 6.62
CA GLY A 232 -21.43 13.02 6.03
C GLY A 232 -21.19 13.42 4.56
N LEU A 233 -20.03 13.10 3.99
CA LEU A 233 -19.71 13.34 2.58
C LEU A 233 -19.93 12.08 1.74
N GLU A 234 -20.17 12.23 0.45
CA GLU A 234 -20.37 11.10 -0.48
C GLU A 234 -19.35 11.13 -1.63
N GLY A 235 -19.05 9.95 -2.18
CA GLY A 235 -18.31 9.79 -3.43
C GLY A 235 -17.00 10.57 -3.50
N GLU A 236 -16.81 11.32 -4.59
CA GLU A 236 -15.59 12.10 -4.84
C GLU A 236 -15.38 13.23 -3.83
N GLU A 237 -16.44 13.81 -3.26
CA GLU A 237 -16.32 14.89 -2.28
C GLU A 237 -15.63 14.40 -1.01
N ARG A 238 -15.98 13.19 -0.56
CA ARG A 238 -15.35 12.54 0.59
C ARG A 238 -13.84 12.37 0.39
N TRP A 239 -13.44 11.84 -0.75
CA TRP A 239 -12.03 11.56 -1.04
C TRP A 239 -11.23 12.82 -1.40
N GLY A 240 -11.89 13.82 -1.99
CA GLY A 240 -11.34 15.16 -2.16
C GLY A 240 -10.99 15.79 -0.82
N PHE A 241 -11.91 15.75 0.15
CA PHE A 241 -11.67 16.26 1.51
C PHE A 241 -10.50 15.55 2.21
N VAL A 242 -10.47 14.21 2.20
CA VAL A 242 -9.34 13.45 2.77
C VAL A 242 -8.03 13.86 2.08
N GLY A 243 -8.04 13.97 0.75
CA GLY A 243 -6.86 14.34 -0.01
C GLY A 243 -6.34 15.75 0.27
N GLU A 244 -7.23 16.71 0.50
CA GLU A 244 -6.86 18.08 0.90
C GLU A 244 -6.20 18.11 2.28
N GLU A 245 -6.80 17.43 3.27
CA GLU A 245 -6.25 17.35 4.63
C GLU A 245 -4.86 16.70 4.64
N VAL A 246 -4.67 15.63 3.85
CA VAL A 246 -3.39 14.93 3.69
C VAL A 246 -2.34 15.84 3.07
N ARG A 247 -2.64 16.46 1.92
CA ARG A 247 -1.67 17.32 1.23
C ARG A 247 -1.27 18.51 2.09
N ARG A 248 -2.22 19.15 2.78
CA ARG A 248 -1.91 20.24 3.71
C ARG A 248 -0.89 19.80 4.76
N ALA A 249 -1.11 18.65 5.40
CA ALA A 249 -0.20 18.14 6.41
C ALA A 249 1.17 17.72 5.84
N PHE A 250 1.21 17.18 4.61
CA PHE A 250 2.45 16.73 3.98
C PHE A 250 3.27 17.91 3.44
N ASP A 251 2.64 18.95 2.91
CA ASP A 251 3.30 20.16 2.42
C ASP A 251 4.02 20.91 3.55
N GLU A 252 3.45 20.95 4.76
CA GLU A 252 4.12 21.50 5.95
C GLU A 252 5.44 20.79 6.27
N VAL A 253 5.51 19.47 6.02
CA VAL A 253 6.71 18.67 6.24
C VAL A 253 7.78 19.02 5.23
N VAL A 254 7.40 19.15 3.95
CA VAL A 254 8.33 19.48 2.86
C VAL A 254 8.85 20.92 2.98
N MET A 255 7.98 21.88 3.31
CA MET A 255 8.38 23.27 3.48
C MET A 255 9.25 23.49 4.73
N GLY A 256 9.09 22.69 5.77
CA GLY A 256 9.95 22.74 6.96
C GLY A 256 11.40 22.26 6.73
N ASP A 257 11.68 21.65 5.58
CA ASP A 257 13.01 21.13 5.20
C ASP A 257 13.76 22.04 4.20
N SER A 258 13.11 23.10 3.73
CA SER A 258 13.67 24.09 2.79
C SER A 258 14.28 25.28 3.52
#